data_AF-A0A815D543-F1
#
_entry.id   AF-A0A815D543-F1
#
_cell.length_a   1.000
_cell.length_b   1.000
_cell.length_c   1.000
_cell.angle_alpha   90.00
_cell.angle_beta   90.00
_cell.angle_gamma   90.00
#
_symmetry.space_group_name_H-M   'P 1'
#
loop_
_entity.id
_entity.type
_entity.pdbx_description
1 polymer ?
#
loop_
_entity_poly.entity_id
_entity_poly.type
_entity_poly.pdbx_seq_one_letter_code
_entity_poly.pdbx_strand_id
1 'polypeptide(L)'
;MDTVAGVSVDSVAILNVNSANNVDPFYPTAGNTAETVDACLGHPNIQNIYHYHMASGCALSPPSGTIASCASTSSCSSSIAAYAISLYNSYRTLTLIGIAKDGHVIYGPYDSTGTERKNQAGGPIETITL
;
A
#
# COMPACT_ATOMS: atom_id res chain seq x y z
N MET A 1 -0.58 20.18 -6.51
CA MET A 1 -0.63 18.94 -7.31
C MET A 1 -1.61 18.02 -6.61
N ASP A 2 -2.61 17.56 -7.33
CA ASP A 2 -3.69 16.70 -6.82
C ASP A 2 -3.24 15.25 -6.96
N THR A 3 -2.61 14.72 -5.91
CA THR A 3 -1.97 13.39 -5.91
C THR A 3 -2.89 12.29 -5.42
N VAL A 4 -4.13 12.60 -5.05
CA VAL A 4 -5.09 11.61 -4.53
C VAL A 4 -5.58 10.72 -5.67
N ALA A 5 -5.31 9.43 -5.54
CA ALA A 5 -5.77 8.37 -6.44
C ALA A 5 -7.12 7.78 -5.96
N GLY A 6 -7.40 7.82 -4.66
CA GLY A 6 -8.64 7.32 -4.09
C GLY A 6 -8.69 7.43 -2.57
N VAL A 7 -9.67 6.76 -1.98
CA VAL A 7 -9.82 6.64 -0.52
C VAL A 7 -10.01 5.16 -0.17
N SER A 8 -9.32 4.69 0.86
CA SER A 8 -9.44 3.31 1.35
C SER A 8 -10.67 3.12 2.24
N VAL A 9 -11.00 1.86 2.54
CA VAL A 9 -12.15 1.49 3.39
C VAL A 9 -12.05 1.99 4.84
N ASP A 10 -10.84 2.30 5.31
CA ASP A 10 -10.57 2.94 6.61
C ASP A 10 -10.49 4.49 6.50
N SER A 11 -10.93 5.06 5.38
CA SER A 11 -10.93 6.51 5.09
C SER A 11 -9.56 7.18 4.96
N VAL A 12 -8.48 6.40 4.84
CA VAL A 12 -7.15 6.94 4.55
C VAL A 12 -7.03 7.30 3.07
N ALA A 13 -6.34 8.40 2.78
CA ALA A 13 -6.11 8.79 1.39
C ALA A 13 -5.14 7.82 0.73
N ILE A 14 -5.49 7.37 -0.48
CA ILE A 14 -4.59 6.65 -1.36
C ILE A 14 -3.99 7.70 -2.29
N LEU A 15 -2.68 7.94 -2.19
CA LEU A 15 -1.98 8.84 -3.10
C LEU A 15 -1.43 8.08 -4.30
N ASN A 16 -0.86 8.83 -5.24
CA ASN A 16 -0.16 8.26 -6.38
C ASN A 16 0.93 7.29 -5.91
N VAL A 17 1.20 6.29 -6.72
CA VAL A 17 2.12 5.20 -6.36
C VAL A 17 3.58 5.64 -6.35
N ASN A 18 3.88 6.80 -6.93
CA ASN A 18 5.20 7.37 -6.93
C ASN A 18 5.37 8.37 -5.78
N SER A 19 6.56 8.38 -5.19
CA SER A 19 7.02 9.45 -4.31
C SER A 19 6.95 10.83 -4.96
N ALA A 20 7.20 11.87 -4.16
CA ALA A 20 7.38 13.24 -4.66
C ALA A 20 8.50 13.38 -5.73
N ASN A 21 9.43 12.43 -5.78
CA ASN A 21 10.51 12.37 -6.78
C ASN A 21 10.11 11.60 -8.06
N ASN A 22 8.83 11.23 -8.19
CA ASN A 22 8.28 10.48 -9.32
C ASN A 22 8.96 9.11 -9.56
N VAL A 23 9.33 8.44 -8.47
CA VAL A 23 9.90 7.09 -8.43
C VAL A 23 9.16 6.25 -7.39
N ASP A 24 9.29 4.93 -7.44
CA ASP A 24 8.76 4.06 -6.39
C ASP A 24 9.33 4.47 -5.01
N PRO A 25 8.48 4.75 -4.01
CA PRO A 25 8.92 5.20 -2.69
C PRO A 25 9.65 4.11 -1.89
N PHE A 26 9.52 2.83 -2.26
CA PHE A 26 10.06 1.70 -1.49
C PHE A 26 11.12 0.93 -2.25
N TYR A 27 10.84 0.47 -3.48
CA TYR A 27 11.80 -0.26 -4.29
C TYR A 27 11.36 -0.45 -5.76
N PRO A 28 12.25 -0.24 -6.76
CA PRO A 28 13.54 0.43 -6.67
C PRO A 28 13.37 1.96 -6.60
N THR A 29 14.09 2.62 -5.69
CA THR A 29 13.97 4.08 -5.46
C THR A 29 14.74 4.94 -6.47
N ALA A 30 15.30 4.33 -7.52
CA ALA A 30 16.12 4.98 -8.56
C ALA A 30 17.21 5.92 -8.00
N GLY A 31 17.87 5.53 -6.91
CA GLY A 31 18.94 6.30 -6.26
C GLY A 31 18.47 7.29 -5.18
N ASN A 32 17.16 7.39 -4.92
CA ASN A 32 16.61 8.17 -3.81
C ASN A 32 16.59 7.37 -2.51
N THR A 33 16.43 8.07 -1.39
CA THR A 33 16.19 7.42 -0.09
C THR A 33 14.78 6.83 -0.07
N ALA A 34 14.64 5.57 0.34
CA ALA A 34 13.32 4.96 0.51
C ALA A 34 12.52 5.69 1.59
N GLU A 35 11.23 5.88 1.34
CA GLU A 35 10.35 6.54 2.30
C GLU A 35 10.15 5.67 3.53
N THR A 36 10.09 6.32 4.70
CA THR A 36 9.89 5.62 5.97
C THR A 36 8.41 5.44 6.24
N VAL A 37 7.99 4.19 6.44
CA VAL A 37 6.60 3.83 6.71
C VAL A 37 6.43 3.12 8.05
N ASP A 38 5.20 3.12 8.53
CA ASP A 38 4.81 2.27 9.65
C ASP A 38 4.49 0.83 9.20
N ALA A 39 4.14 -0.03 10.15
CA ALA A 39 3.78 -1.42 9.90
C ALA A 39 2.48 -1.58 9.07
N CYS A 40 1.78 -0.48 8.82
CA CYS A 40 0.62 -0.39 7.94
C CYS A 40 0.98 0.17 6.56
N LEU A 41 2.27 0.34 6.25
CA LEU A 41 2.75 0.80 4.95
C LEU A 41 2.23 2.20 4.58
N GLY A 42 1.92 3.01 5.59
CA GLY A 42 1.56 4.41 5.43
C GLY A 42 2.50 5.32 6.21
N HIS A 43 2.41 6.60 5.91
CA HIS A 43 3.13 7.66 6.62
C HIS A 43 2.43 9.01 6.47
N PRO A 44 2.69 9.98 7.36
CA PRO A 44 2.26 11.34 7.16
C PRO A 44 3.08 12.03 6.07
N ASN A 45 2.44 12.95 5.35
CA ASN A 45 3.15 13.96 4.56
C ASN A 45 3.61 15.14 5.43
N ILE A 46 4.25 16.14 4.82
CA ILE A 46 4.72 17.36 5.51
C ILE A 46 3.59 18.20 6.16
N GLN A 47 2.33 17.96 5.80
CA GLN A 47 1.14 18.58 6.38
C GLN A 47 0.49 17.70 7.46
N ASN A 48 1.17 16.62 7.89
CA ASN A 48 0.69 15.61 8.84
C ASN A 48 -0.57 14.84 8.38
N ILE A 49 -0.77 14.70 7.07
CA ILE A 49 -1.86 13.90 6.53
C ILE A 49 -1.32 12.50 6.25
N TYR A 50 -1.86 11.52 6.97
CA TYR A 50 -1.55 10.11 6.81
C TYR A 50 -2.14 9.56 5.50
N HIS A 51 -1.35 8.79 4.77
CA HIS A 51 -1.75 8.25 3.47
C HIS A 51 -1.03 6.95 3.14
N TYR A 52 -1.56 6.25 2.13
CA TYR A 52 -0.98 5.07 1.53
C TYR A 52 -0.49 5.36 0.10
N HIS A 53 0.67 4.83 -0.26
CA HIS A 53 1.13 4.73 -1.66
C HIS A 53 0.76 3.39 -2.31
N MET A 54 0.39 2.41 -1.49
CA MET A 54 0.14 1.02 -1.88
C MET A 54 -1.01 0.41 -1.08
N ALA A 55 -1.39 -0.81 -1.45
CA ALA A 55 -2.42 -1.56 -0.74
C ALA A 55 -1.96 -1.86 0.71
N SER A 56 -2.59 -1.20 1.69
CA SER A 56 -2.38 -1.48 3.10
C SER A 56 -3.40 -2.48 3.63
N GLY A 57 -2.94 -3.63 4.12
CA GLY A 57 -3.84 -4.58 4.77
C GLY A 57 -4.38 -4.07 6.12
N CYS A 58 -3.79 -3.02 6.70
CA CYS A 58 -4.35 -2.37 7.88
C CYS A 58 -5.68 -1.66 7.59
N ALA A 59 -5.98 -1.33 6.32
CA ALA A 59 -7.30 -0.84 5.96
C ALA A 59 -8.40 -1.89 6.22
N LEU A 60 -8.05 -3.18 6.20
CA LEU A 60 -8.99 -4.29 6.45
C LEU A 60 -8.93 -4.78 7.90
N SER A 61 -7.73 -4.87 8.46
CA SER A 61 -7.50 -5.40 9.80
C SER A 61 -6.35 -4.63 10.47
N PRO A 62 -6.61 -3.44 11.02
CA PRO A 62 -5.59 -2.67 11.69
C PRO A 62 -5.14 -3.39 12.98
N PRO A 63 -3.86 -3.28 13.37
CA PRO A 63 -3.39 -3.84 14.64
C PRO A 63 -4.08 -3.15 15.83
N SER A 64 -4.29 -3.88 16.92
CA SER A 64 -4.80 -3.29 18.15
C SER A 64 -3.73 -2.43 18.82
N GLY A 65 -4.01 -1.15 19.04
CA GLY A 65 -3.12 -0.24 19.77
C GLY A 65 -2.24 0.61 18.85
N THR A 66 -1.03 0.92 19.30
CA THR A 66 -0.09 1.76 18.56
C THR A 66 0.49 1.01 17.37
N ILE A 67 0.42 1.61 16.19
CA ILE A 67 1.07 1.09 14.98
C ILE A 67 2.58 1.27 15.12
N ALA A 68 3.32 0.16 15.09
CA ALA A 68 4.78 0.16 15.15
C ALA A 68 5.40 0.68 13.83
N SER A 69 6.66 1.09 13.86
CA SER A 69 7.36 1.43 12.61
C SER A 69 7.66 0.17 11.80
N CYS A 70 7.70 0.27 10.46
CA CYS A 70 8.12 -0.84 9.60
C CYS A 70 9.56 -1.27 9.94
N ALA A 71 10.44 -0.32 10.25
CA ALA A 71 11.82 -0.57 10.66
C ALA A 71 11.94 -1.44 11.93
N SER A 72 10.94 -1.40 12.82
CA SER A 72 10.87 -2.25 14.03
C SER A 72 10.16 -3.58 13.83
N THR A 73 9.58 -3.80 12.65
CA THR A 73 8.82 -5.02 12.30
C THR A 73 9.66 -5.85 11.33
N SER A 74 10.28 -6.94 11.80
CA SER A 74 11.25 -7.72 11.01
C SER A 74 10.73 -8.23 9.66
N SER A 75 9.45 -8.62 9.58
CA SER A 75 8.82 -9.00 8.32
C SER A 75 8.67 -7.82 7.36
N CYS A 76 8.43 -6.61 7.86
CA CYS A 76 8.31 -5.39 7.07
C CYS A 76 9.67 -4.88 6.61
N SER A 77 10.64 -4.79 7.53
CA SER A 77 11.97 -4.24 7.25
C SER A 77 12.83 -5.12 6.34
N SER A 78 12.51 -6.42 6.23
CA SER A 78 13.25 -7.34 5.36
C SER A 78 12.82 -7.26 3.90
N SER A 79 11.52 -7.10 3.63
CA SER A 79 10.97 -6.87 2.30
C SER A 79 9.58 -6.24 2.40
N ILE A 80 9.48 -4.94 2.12
CA ILE A 80 8.22 -4.21 2.11
C ILE A 80 7.23 -4.85 1.13
N ALA A 81 7.70 -5.24 -0.06
CA ALA A 81 6.89 -5.90 -1.07
C ALA A 81 6.27 -7.22 -0.58
N ALA A 82 7.10 -8.13 -0.05
CA ALA A 82 6.60 -9.40 0.48
C ALA A 82 5.69 -9.20 1.69
N TYR A 83 6.01 -8.22 2.53
CA TYR A 83 5.20 -7.86 3.68
C TYR A 83 3.83 -7.31 3.27
N ALA A 84 3.76 -6.42 2.28
CA ALA A 84 2.52 -5.87 1.74
C ALA A 84 1.57 -7.00 1.31
N ILE A 85 2.06 -8.00 0.59
CA ILE A 85 1.28 -9.18 0.20
C ILE A 85 0.87 -10.00 1.43
N SER A 86 1.77 -10.18 2.39
CA SER A 86 1.50 -10.99 3.59
C SER A 86 0.34 -10.44 4.44
N LEU A 87 0.12 -9.12 4.42
CA LEU A 87 -1.00 -8.48 5.12
C LEU A 87 -2.38 -8.92 4.57
N TYR A 88 -2.41 -9.46 3.35
CA TYR A 88 -3.62 -9.97 2.70
C TYR A 88 -3.75 -11.49 2.76
N ASN A 89 -2.94 -12.20 3.55
CA ASN A 89 -3.01 -13.67 3.65
C ASN A 89 -4.39 -14.21 4.08
N SER A 90 -5.14 -13.43 4.86
CA SER A 90 -6.52 -13.77 5.26
C SER A 90 -7.58 -13.29 4.25
N TYR A 91 -7.17 -12.55 3.22
CA TYR A 91 -8.01 -11.88 2.23
C TYR A 91 -7.63 -12.30 0.80
N ARG A 92 -7.40 -13.61 0.60
CA ARG A 92 -7.01 -14.20 -0.69
C ARG A 92 -8.19 -14.38 -1.65
N THR A 93 -9.00 -13.35 -1.78
CA THR A 93 -10.12 -13.26 -2.71
C THR A 93 -10.22 -11.82 -3.21
N LEU A 94 -11.12 -11.58 -4.18
CA LEU A 94 -11.42 -10.24 -4.68
C LEU A 94 -11.98 -9.35 -3.55
N THR A 95 -11.08 -8.67 -2.83
CA THR A 95 -11.39 -7.90 -1.62
C THR A 95 -11.39 -6.41 -1.93
N LEU A 96 -12.48 -5.73 -1.64
CA LEU A 96 -12.57 -4.28 -1.79
C LEU A 96 -11.70 -3.60 -0.72
N ILE A 97 -10.78 -2.74 -1.15
CA ILE A 97 -9.89 -1.99 -0.24
C ILE A 97 -10.08 -0.47 -0.36
N GLY A 98 -10.82 0.02 -1.35
CA GLY A 98 -11.11 1.44 -1.50
C GLY A 98 -11.95 1.77 -2.73
N ILE A 99 -12.13 3.07 -2.96
CA ILE A 99 -12.77 3.64 -4.14
C ILE A 99 -11.81 4.67 -4.76
N ALA A 100 -11.61 4.55 -6.05
CA ALA A 100 -10.80 5.43 -6.86
C ALA A 100 -11.46 6.80 -7.04
N LYS A 101 -10.66 7.81 -7.35
CA LYS A 101 -11.15 9.18 -7.59
C LYS A 101 -12.18 9.26 -8.73
N ASP A 102 -12.11 8.35 -9.70
CA ASP A 102 -13.04 8.25 -10.83
C ASP A 102 -14.26 7.34 -10.54
N GLY A 103 -14.37 6.81 -9.32
CA GLY A 103 -15.49 6.00 -8.86
C GLY A 103 -15.32 4.48 -9.05
N HIS A 104 -14.21 4.01 -9.63
CA HIS A 104 -13.92 2.58 -9.72
C HIS A 104 -13.61 1.97 -8.35
N VAL A 105 -13.93 0.69 -8.20
CA VAL A 105 -13.59 -0.07 -7.00
C VAL A 105 -12.12 -0.45 -7.03
N ILE A 106 -11.43 -0.19 -5.92
CA ILE A 106 -10.05 -0.62 -5.71
C ILE A 106 -10.08 -1.96 -4.99
N TYR A 107 -9.42 -2.96 -5.58
CA TYR A 107 -9.33 -4.30 -5.01
C TYR A 107 -7.91 -4.61 -4.52
N GLY A 108 -7.81 -5.46 -3.50
CA GLY A 108 -6.56 -6.00 -2.98
C GLY A 108 -5.79 -6.86 -3.99
N PRO A 109 -4.64 -7.43 -3.59
CA PRO A 109 -3.71 -8.05 -4.54
C PRO A 109 -4.21 -9.36 -5.15
N TYR A 110 -5.28 -9.98 -4.63
CA TYR A 110 -5.81 -11.25 -5.12
C TYR A 110 -7.02 -11.07 -6.04
N ASP A 111 -7.15 -11.96 -7.02
CA ASP A 111 -8.34 -12.06 -7.88
C ASP A 111 -9.44 -12.94 -7.26
N SER A 112 -10.54 -13.16 -8.01
CA SER A 112 -11.67 -13.98 -7.56
C SER A 112 -11.34 -15.47 -7.39
N THR A 113 -10.21 -15.93 -7.93
CA THR A 113 -9.71 -17.31 -7.78
C THR A 113 -8.71 -17.45 -6.63
N GLY A 114 -8.34 -16.34 -5.98
CA GLY A 114 -7.31 -16.29 -4.94
C GLY A 114 -5.88 -16.32 -5.48
N THR A 115 -5.72 -16.09 -6.78
CA THR A 115 -4.42 -15.92 -7.42
C THR A 115 -3.93 -14.51 -7.17
N GLU A 116 -2.68 -14.37 -6.73
CA GLU A 116 -2.03 -13.07 -6.59
C GLU A 116 -1.86 -12.47 -7.97
N ARG A 117 -2.41 -11.27 -8.16
CA ARG A 117 -2.19 -10.47 -9.34
C ARG A 117 -0.78 -9.89 -9.25
N LYS A 118 -0.05 -10.01 -10.35
CA LYS A 118 1.34 -9.54 -10.48
C LYS A 118 1.41 -8.36 -11.42
N ASN A 119 2.36 -7.45 -11.19
CA ASN A 119 2.63 -6.36 -12.10
C ASN A 119 3.17 -6.89 -13.44
N GLN A 120 3.27 -6.02 -14.44
CA GLN A 120 3.74 -6.41 -15.79
C GLN A 120 5.19 -6.95 -15.81
N ALA A 121 5.96 -6.75 -14.73
CA ALA A 121 7.31 -7.29 -14.54
C ALA A 121 7.32 -8.63 -13.79
N GLY A 122 6.16 -9.21 -13.46
CA GLY A 122 6.06 -10.49 -12.74
C GLY A 122 6.34 -10.41 -11.23
N GLY A 123 6.48 -9.20 -10.69
CA GLY A 123 6.55 -8.93 -9.25
C GLY A 123 5.16 -8.79 -8.62
N PRO A 124 5.06 -8.80 -7.28
CA PRO A 124 3.80 -8.54 -6.59
C PRO A 124 3.18 -7.22 -7.06
N ILE A 125 1.85 -7.15 -7.11
CA ILE A 125 1.17 -5.86 -7.28
C ILE A 125 1.38 -5.06 -6.00
N GLU A 126 2.48 -4.30 -5.99
CA GLU A 126 2.80 -3.24 -5.03
C GLU A 126 1.93 -2.00 -5.26
N THR A 127 1.15 -2.00 -6.34
CA THR A 127 0.49 -0.82 -6.90
C THR A 127 -1.02 -1.01 -6.89
N ILE A 128 -1.76 -0.11 -6.26
CA ILE A 128 -3.21 -0.04 -6.40
C ILE A 128 -3.54 0.13 -7.89
N THR A 129 -3.99 -0.96 -8.52
CA THR A 129 -4.34 -0.93 -9.94
C THR A 129 -5.76 -0.38 -10.03
N LEU A 130 -5.88 0.86 -10.50
CA LEU A 130 -7.13 1.51 -10.87
C LEU A 130 -7.62 0.99 -12.22
#